data_AF-A0A3L7UD88-F1
#
_entry.id   AF-A0A3L7UD88-F1
#
_cell.length_a   1.000
_cell.length_b   1.000
_cell.length_c   1.000
_cell.angle_alpha   90.00
_cell.angle_beta   90.00
_cell.angle_gamma   90.00
#
_symmetry.space_group_name_H-M   'P 1'
#
loop_
_entity.id
_entity.type
_entity.pdbx_description
1 polymer ?
#
loop_
_entity_poly.entity_id
_entity_poly.type
_entity_poly.pdbx_seq_one_letter_code
_entity_poly.pdbx_strand_id
1 'polypeptide(L)'
;MPQPSASQPATPASQPTADQTHPECLTILGLRPPVTIEDVKQAYLVKAMTLHPDRGGDPQQFIRVQKAFDEANDFVKFKAGKLEWLASKIDAYSQQQEVVSETIERGGEVEMEETDWLRKSFGEDFGHVADKLVTVRLRGPAADDLYAILLGFRAASLKDLSVLDLAGGTLTDEGLQQLKDLKNLRSLDLRGTAVGKLAGEIPKWFEHLVFLGLPKGALGMFSRLGMPRRVKLSLGDTAEES
;
A
#
# COMPACT_ATOMS: atom_id res chain seq x y z
N MET A 1 26.55 -71.54 1.69
CA MET A 1 25.45 -71.13 2.59
C MET A 1 25.80 -69.75 3.16
N PRO A 2 25.17 -68.67 2.70
CA PRO A 2 25.37 -67.34 3.26
C PRO A 2 24.43 -67.10 4.45
N GLN A 3 24.96 -66.44 5.47
CA GLN A 3 24.25 -66.02 6.69
C GLN A 3 23.25 -64.88 6.39
N PRO A 4 22.14 -64.76 7.15
CA PRO A 4 21.19 -63.68 6.98
C PRO A 4 21.69 -62.40 7.67
N SER A 5 21.80 -61.30 6.91
CA SER A 5 22.04 -59.96 7.44
C SER A 5 20.82 -59.48 8.21
N ALA A 6 21.04 -59.10 9.47
CA ALA A 6 20.05 -58.48 10.35
C ALA A 6 19.70 -57.07 9.85
N SER A 7 18.41 -56.85 9.57
CA SER A 7 17.83 -55.53 9.32
C SER A 7 17.95 -54.66 10.56
N GLN A 8 18.65 -53.52 10.44
CA GLN A 8 18.61 -52.45 11.44
C GLN A 8 17.25 -51.76 11.40
N PRO A 9 16.69 -51.35 12.56
CA PRO A 9 15.43 -50.62 12.59
C PRO A 9 15.61 -49.23 11.96
N ALA A 10 14.70 -48.89 11.06
CA ALA A 10 14.61 -47.56 10.46
C ALA A 10 14.42 -46.51 11.56
N THR A 11 15.35 -45.58 11.63
CA THR A 11 15.23 -44.33 12.39
C THR A 11 13.91 -43.65 12.00
N PRO A 12 13.03 -43.27 12.94
CA PRO A 12 11.85 -42.50 12.57
C PRO A 12 12.34 -41.18 11.98
N ALA A 13 11.94 -40.91 10.74
CA ALA A 13 12.18 -39.65 10.07
C ALA A 13 11.78 -38.51 11.01
N SER A 14 12.75 -37.67 11.37
CA SER A 14 12.52 -36.43 12.08
C SER A 14 11.47 -35.65 11.30
N GLN A 15 10.28 -35.54 11.87
CA GLN A 15 9.25 -34.62 11.40
C GLN A 15 9.89 -33.23 11.31
N PRO A 16 9.62 -32.44 10.26
CA PRO A 16 10.07 -31.05 10.24
C PRO A 16 9.37 -30.35 11.41
N THR A 17 10.14 -30.03 12.45
CA THR A 17 9.68 -29.21 13.55
C THR A 17 9.22 -27.90 12.95
N ALA A 18 7.93 -27.62 13.09
CA ALA A 18 7.31 -26.36 12.75
C ALA A 18 7.92 -25.27 13.64
N ASP A 19 9.10 -24.78 13.25
CA ASP A 19 9.64 -23.54 13.77
C ASP A 19 8.81 -22.44 13.10
N GLN A 20 7.70 -22.14 13.77
CA GLN A 20 6.69 -21.19 13.34
C GLN A 20 7.34 -19.80 13.29
N THR A 21 7.73 -19.38 12.09
CA THR A 21 8.20 -18.03 11.80
C THR A 21 7.19 -17.02 12.36
N HIS A 22 7.56 -16.35 13.45
CA HIS A 22 6.76 -15.30 14.07
C HIS A 22 6.65 -14.13 13.09
N PRO A 23 5.45 -13.81 12.55
CA PRO A 23 5.32 -12.72 11.58
C PRO A 23 5.77 -11.39 12.17
N GLU A 24 6.52 -10.58 11.40
CA GLU A 24 7.00 -9.27 11.85
C GLU A 24 5.83 -8.35 12.25
N CYS A 25 4.70 -8.44 11.55
CA CYS A 25 3.49 -7.68 11.87
C CYS A 25 2.99 -7.93 13.30
N LEU A 26 3.00 -9.19 13.78
CA LEU A 26 2.65 -9.52 15.16
C LEU A 26 3.71 -9.01 16.15
N THR A 27 4.99 -9.03 15.76
CA THR A 27 6.08 -8.46 16.56
C THR A 27 5.89 -6.96 16.75
N ILE A 28 5.62 -6.22 15.67
CA ILE A 28 5.39 -4.77 15.69
C ILE A 28 4.19 -4.42 16.58
N LEU A 29 3.13 -5.23 16.56
CA LEU A 29 1.96 -5.07 17.44
C LEU A 29 2.17 -5.59 18.87
N GLY A 30 3.25 -6.35 19.14
CA GLY A 30 3.50 -6.95 20.45
C GLY A 30 2.58 -8.13 20.78
N LEU A 31 2.05 -8.81 19.75
CA LEU A 31 1.13 -9.93 19.87
C LEU A 31 1.85 -11.25 19.64
N ARG A 32 1.30 -12.36 20.16
CA ARG A 32 1.76 -13.73 19.87
C ARG A 32 0.56 -14.64 19.59
N PRO A 33 0.65 -15.61 18.66
CA PRO A 33 -0.42 -16.60 18.47
C PRO A 33 -0.64 -17.46 19.74
N PRO A 34 -1.87 -17.95 19.99
CA PRO A 34 -3.10 -17.69 19.23
C PRO A 34 -3.58 -16.23 19.42
N VAL A 35 -4.03 -15.61 18.34
CA VAL A 35 -4.42 -14.19 18.32
C VAL A 35 -5.70 -14.02 17.51
N THR A 36 -6.63 -13.20 18.01
CA THR A 36 -7.92 -12.89 17.38
C THR A 36 -7.90 -11.54 16.68
N ILE A 37 -8.91 -11.26 15.84
CA ILE A 37 -9.07 -9.94 15.19
C ILE A 37 -9.24 -8.83 16.26
N GLU A 38 -9.88 -9.14 17.38
CA GLU A 38 -10.07 -8.16 18.45
C GLU A 38 -8.75 -7.84 19.15
N ASP A 39 -7.90 -8.84 19.39
CA ASP A 39 -6.55 -8.61 19.95
C ASP A 39 -5.71 -7.71 19.03
N VAL A 40 -5.79 -7.93 17.71
CA VAL A 40 -5.12 -7.10 16.69
C VAL A 40 -5.63 -5.66 16.72
N LYS A 41 -6.95 -5.46 16.79
CA LYS A 41 -7.56 -4.13 16.91
C LYS A 41 -7.16 -3.40 18.18
N GLN A 42 -7.21 -4.07 19.33
CA GLN A 42 -6.85 -3.45 20.60
C GLN A 42 -5.37 -3.03 20.62
N ALA A 43 -4.47 -3.89 20.16
CA ALA A 43 -3.05 -3.57 20.06
C ALA A 43 -2.78 -2.39 19.11
N TYR A 44 -3.47 -2.35 17.97
CA TYR A 44 -3.39 -1.24 17.03
C TYR A 44 -3.89 0.07 17.65
N LEU A 45 -5.08 0.07 18.28
CA LEU A 45 -5.65 1.28 18.88
C LEU A 45 -4.71 1.87 19.94
N VAL A 46 -4.14 1.04 20.81
CA VAL A 46 -3.17 1.49 21.83
C VAL A 46 -1.97 2.16 21.17
N LYS A 47 -1.36 1.53 20.16
CA LYS A 47 -0.18 2.07 19.47
C LYS A 47 -0.50 3.31 18.63
N ALA A 48 -1.61 3.30 17.90
CA ALA A 48 -2.08 4.42 17.09
C ALA A 48 -2.35 5.66 17.96
N MET A 49 -2.95 5.49 19.15
CA MET A 49 -3.17 6.58 20.10
C MET A 49 -1.86 7.18 20.63
N THR A 50 -0.80 6.37 20.79
CA THR A 50 0.52 6.84 21.24
C THR A 50 1.34 7.50 20.13
N LEU A 51 1.16 7.07 18.88
CA LEU A 51 1.95 7.50 17.73
C LEU A 51 1.22 8.54 16.87
N HIS A 52 0.07 9.04 17.30
CA HIS A 52 -0.75 9.96 16.53
C HIS A 52 0.01 11.28 16.22
N PRO A 53 0.05 11.76 14.95
CA PRO A 53 0.78 12.96 14.56
C PRO A 53 0.33 14.23 15.29
N ASP A 54 -0.97 14.38 15.58
CA ASP A 54 -1.51 15.52 16.34
C ASP A 54 -1.05 15.56 17.81
N ARG A 55 -0.43 14.48 18.30
CA ARG A 55 0.19 14.38 19.63
C ARG A 55 1.72 14.42 19.58
N GLY A 56 2.30 14.75 18.42
CA GLY A 56 3.75 14.80 18.22
C GLY A 56 4.40 13.44 17.94
N GLY A 57 3.61 12.42 17.57
CA GLY A 57 4.12 11.10 17.19
C GLY A 57 4.84 11.11 15.84
N ASP A 58 5.76 10.17 15.65
CA ASP A 58 6.51 10.00 14.40
C ASP A 58 5.61 9.40 13.29
N PRO A 59 5.38 10.13 12.19
CA PRO A 59 4.55 9.65 11.08
C PRO A 59 5.06 8.35 10.46
N GLN A 60 6.38 8.10 10.45
CA GLN A 60 6.91 6.85 9.90
C GLN A 60 6.58 5.66 10.80
N GLN A 61 6.63 5.84 12.12
CA GLN A 61 6.25 4.80 13.07
C GLN A 61 4.76 4.51 13.04
N PHE A 62 3.92 5.54 12.90
CA PHE A 62 2.48 5.36 12.77
C PHE A 62 2.13 4.47 11.56
N ILE A 63 2.78 4.71 10.41
CA ILE A 63 2.52 3.95 9.19
C ILE A 63 3.05 2.51 9.30
N ARG A 64 4.20 2.30 9.98
CA ARG A 64 4.68 0.96 10.28
C ARG A 64 3.68 0.17 11.12
N VAL A 65 3.04 0.82 12.08
CA VAL A 65 1.99 0.21 12.91
C VAL A 65 0.71 -0.05 12.13
N GLN A 66 0.29 0.84 11.24
CA GLN A 66 -0.86 0.63 10.35
C GLN A 66 -0.63 -0.54 9.39
N LYS A 67 0.54 -0.61 8.74
CA LYS A 67 0.93 -1.75 7.89
C LYS A 67 0.92 -3.06 8.68
N ALA A 68 1.49 -3.06 9.89
CA ALA A 68 1.47 -4.22 10.77
C ALA A 68 0.04 -4.65 11.18
N PHE A 69 -0.87 -3.70 11.39
CA PHE A 69 -2.28 -3.99 11.65
C PHE A 69 -2.97 -4.69 10.47
N ASP A 70 -2.76 -4.19 9.24
CA ASP A 70 -3.35 -4.80 8.05
C ASP A 70 -2.82 -6.23 7.82
N GLU A 71 -1.50 -6.42 7.92
CA GLU A 71 -0.87 -7.74 7.78
C GLU A 71 -1.27 -8.71 8.90
N ALA A 72 -1.42 -8.24 10.14
CA ALA A 72 -1.86 -9.06 11.26
C ALA A 72 -3.33 -9.50 11.09
N ASN A 73 -4.19 -8.61 10.59
CA ASN A 73 -5.57 -8.97 10.25
C ASN A 73 -5.62 -10.03 9.15
N ASP A 74 -4.79 -9.89 8.11
CA ASP A 74 -4.68 -10.89 7.03
C ASP A 74 -4.22 -12.24 7.59
N PHE A 75 -3.23 -12.24 8.48
CA PHE A 75 -2.75 -13.46 9.15
C PHE A 75 -3.87 -14.15 9.95
N VAL A 76 -4.65 -13.40 10.74
CA VAL A 76 -5.75 -13.98 11.54
C VAL A 76 -6.87 -14.51 10.65
N LYS A 77 -7.28 -13.75 9.62
CA LYS A 77 -8.32 -14.20 8.66
C LYS A 77 -7.89 -15.46 7.91
N PHE A 78 -6.63 -15.52 7.48
CA PHE A 78 -6.06 -16.71 6.87
C PHE A 78 -6.15 -17.94 7.80
N LYS A 79 -5.80 -17.79 9.08
CA LYS A 79 -5.93 -18.86 10.08
C LYS A 79 -7.38 -19.25 10.37
N ALA A 80 -8.32 -18.31 10.25
CA ALA A 80 -9.75 -18.56 10.44
C ALA A 80 -10.42 -19.25 9.23
N GLY A 81 -10.01 -18.94 8.00
CA GLY A 81 -10.62 -19.49 6.78
C GLY A 81 -9.84 -19.19 5.49
N LYS A 82 -9.01 -20.13 5.05
CA LYS A 82 -8.10 -19.99 3.90
C LYS A 82 -8.79 -19.67 2.56
N LEU A 83 -9.94 -20.29 2.27
CA LEU A 83 -10.64 -20.16 0.98
C LEU A 83 -11.32 -18.80 0.81
N GLU A 84 -12.02 -18.31 1.83
CA GLU A 84 -12.70 -17.00 1.80
C GLU A 84 -11.68 -15.86 1.73
N TRP A 85 -10.59 -15.97 2.50
CA TRP A 85 -9.48 -15.03 2.43
C TRP A 85 -8.86 -14.99 1.02
N LEU A 86 -8.61 -16.15 0.41
CA LEU A 86 -8.03 -16.23 -0.94
C LEU A 86 -8.95 -15.62 -2.00
N ALA A 87 -10.26 -15.89 -1.93
CA ALA A 87 -11.23 -15.30 -2.85
C ALA A 87 -11.23 -13.76 -2.78
N SER A 88 -11.21 -13.19 -1.56
CA SER A 88 -11.11 -11.74 -1.37
C SER A 88 -9.80 -11.16 -1.90
N LYS A 89 -8.68 -11.87 -1.77
CA LYS A 89 -7.39 -11.41 -2.28
C LYS A 89 -7.28 -11.49 -3.79
N ILE A 90 -7.86 -12.52 -4.41
CA ILE A 90 -7.94 -12.63 -5.87
C ILE A 90 -8.71 -11.44 -6.46
N ASP A 91 -9.83 -11.04 -5.86
CA ASP A 91 -10.60 -9.90 -6.33
C ASP A 91 -9.79 -8.59 -6.25
N ALA A 92 -9.16 -8.33 -5.10
CA ALA A 92 -8.30 -7.17 -4.92
C ALA A 92 -7.10 -7.17 -5.90
N TYR A 93 -6.46 -8.32 -6.08
CA TYR A 93 -5.38 -8.49 -7.03
C TYR A 93 -5.85 -8.22 -8.46
N SER A 94 -6.99 -8.76 -8.89
CA SER A 94 -7.56 -8.51 -10.22
C SER A 94 -7.79 -7.02 -10.46
N GLN A 95 -8.36 -6.31 -9.48
CA GLN A 95 -8.58 -4.87 -9.57
C GLN A 95 -7.27 -4.07 -9.66
N GLN A 96 -6.22 -4.49 -8.93
CA GLN A 96 -4.89 -3.90 -9.08
C GLN A 96 -4.29 -4.19 -10.46
N GLN A 97 -4.48 -5.40 -10.99
CA GLN A 97 -3.98 -5.77 -12.32
C GLN A 97 -4.64 -4.96 -13.44
N GLU A 98 -5.90 -4.55 -13.30
CA GLU A 98 -6.51 -3.62 -14.25
C GLU A 98 -5.82 -2.26 -14.25
N VAL A 99 -5.49 -1.72 -13.06
CA VAL A 99 -4.73 -0.46 -12.94
C VAL A 99 -3.33 -0.63 -13.52
N VAL A 100 -2.64 -1.74 -13.20
CA VAL A 100 -1.32 -2.05 -13.73
C VAL A 100 -1.34 -2.13 -15.25
N SER A 101 -2.26 -2.89 -15.82
CA SER A 101 -2.38 -3.07 -17.28
C SER A 101 -2.65 -1.74 -17.96
N GLU A 102 -3.63 -0.97 -17.50
CA GLU A 102 -3.94 0.35 -18.07
C GLU A 102 -2.74 1.29 -17.96
N THR A 103 -2.00 1.26 -16.85
CA THR A 103 -0.82 2.11 -16.65
C THR A 103 0.26 1.77 -17.68
N ILE A 104 0.56 0.49 -17.87
CA ILE A 104 1.56 0.01 -18.83
C ILE A 104 1.13 0.31 -20.27
N GLU A 105 -0.14 0.08 -20.61
CA GLU A 105 -0.70 0.38 -21.94
C GLU A 105 -0.62 1.86 -22.29
N ARG A 106 -0.74 2.73 -21.29
CA ARG A 106 -0.56 4.18 -21.43
C ARG A 106 0.91 4.64 -21.40
N GLY A 107 1.85 3.71 -21.32
CA GLY A 107 3.30 3.99 -21.31
C GLY A 107 3.85 4.42 -19.94
N GLY A 108 3.12 4.13 -18.86
CA GLY A 108 3.55 4.37 -17.49
C GLY A 108 4.30 3.18 -16.87
N GLU A 109 4.66 3.35 -15.61
CA GLU A 109 5.40 2.39 -14.80
C GLU A 109 4.68 2.13 -13.48
N VAL A 110 4.86 0.93 -12.94
CA VAL A 110 4.33 0.53 -11.64
C VAL A 110 5.38 -0.19 -10.82
N GLU A 111 5.24 -0.15 -9.50
CA GLU A 111 6.00 -1.00 -8.58
C GLU A 111 5.04 -1.78 -7.70
N MET A 112 5.29 -3.09 -7.60
CA MET A 112 4.57 -4.02 -6.73
C MET A 112 5.47 -4.38 -5.55
N GLU A 113 4.95 -4.31 -4.33
CA GLU A 113 5.63 -4.78 -3.13
C GLU A 113 5.20 -6.21 -2.79
N GLU A 114 6.18 -7.10 -2.61
CA GLU A 114 5.96 -8.50 -2.30
C GLU A 114 5.70 -8.74 -0.80
N THR A 115 4.80 -9.67 -0.49
CA THR A 115 4.54 -10.10 0.91
C THR A 115 5.19 -11.47 1.19
N ASP A 116 6.40 -11.45 1.76
CA ASP A 116 7.28 -12.63 1.95
C ASP A 116 6.65 -13.84 2.66
N TRP A 117 5.78 -13.62 3.65
CA TRP A 117 5.23 -14.73 4.45
C TRP A 117 4.19 -15.56 3.68
N LEU A 118 3.62 -14.99 2.62
CA LEU A 118 2.52 -15.57 1.87
C LEU A 118 2.98 -16.58 0.82
N ARG A 119 4.08 -16.27 0.11
CA ARG A 119 4.79 -17.26 -0.72
C ARG A 119 5.19 -18.50 0.07
N LYS A 120 5.73 -18.30 1.27
CA LYS A 120 6.11 -19.41 2.17
C LYS A 120 4.90 -20.26 2.59
N SER A 121 3.70 -19.70 2.59
CA SER A 121 2.48 -20.35 3.06
C SER A 121 1.65 -21.03 1.96
N PHE A 122 1.80 -20.61 0.69
CA PHE A 122 1.00 -21.13 -0.43
C PHE A 122 1.82 -21.69 -1.61
N GLY A 123 3.15 -21.51 -1.63
CA GLY A 123 3.98 -21.80 -2.81
C GLY A 123 4.02 -20.64 -3.80
N GLU A 124 4.87 -20.74 -4.83
CA GLU A 124 5.10 -19.65 -5.79
C GLU A 124 3.85 -19.28 -6.60
N ASP A 125 3.02 -20.27 -6.96
CA ASP A 125 1.83 -20.11 -7.82
C ASP A 125 0.78 -19.12 -7.29
N PHE A 126 0.73 -18.92 -5.96
CA PHE A 126 -0.23 -18.03 -5.30
C PHE A 126 0.46 -16.94 -4.47
N GLY A 127 1.78 -16.79 -4.58
CA GLY A 127 2.51 -15.72 -3.89
C GLY A 127 2.05 -14.34 -4.33
N HIS A 128 1.84 -14.20 -5.63
CA HIS A 128 1.63 -12.91 -6.28
C HIS A 128 0.27 -12.27 -6.01
N VAL A 129 -0.75 -13.05 -5.63
CA VAL A 129 -2.08 -12.49 -5.28
C VAL A 129 -2.05 -11.66 -3.99
N ALA A 130 -0.94 -11.72 -3.26
CA ALA A 130 -0.68 -10.91 -2.08
C ALA A 130 0.23 -9.71 -2.38
N ASP A 131 0.76 -9.60 -3.61
CA ASP A 131 1.56 -8.45 -4.00
C ASP A 131 0.68 -7.21 -4.01
N LYS A 132 1.28 -6.08 -3.63
CA LYS A 132 0.57 -4.83 -3.39
C LYS A 132 1.08 -3.77 -4.34
N LEU A 133 0.18 -3.15 -5.10
CA LEU A 133 0.53 -1.98 -5.92
C LEU A 133 0.86 -0.79 -5.01
N VAL A 134 2.14 -0.38 -4.99
CA VAL A 134 2.65 0.68 -4.08
C VAL A 134 3.01 1.97 -4.81
N THR A 135 3.36 1.87 -6.09
CA THR A 135 3.75 3.00 -6.92
C THR A 135 3.07 2.93 -8.27
N VAL A 136 2.53 4.07 -8.71
CA VAL A 136 2.04 4.31 -10.07
C VAL A 136 2.70 5.58 -10.59
N ARG A 137 3.34 5.50 -11.75
CA ARG A 137 3.86 6.64 -12.49
C ARG A 137 3.31 6.63 -13.90
N LEU A 138 2.48 7.61 -14.23
CA LEU A 138 1.98 7.82 -15.58
C LEU A 138 2.17 9.30 -15.91
N ARG A 139 3.21 9.61 -16.68
CA ARG A 139 3.53 11.00 -17.02
C ARG A 139 3.09 11.36 -18.42
N GLY A 140 2.84 12.65 -18.64
CA GLY A 140 2.40 13.16 -19.93
C GLY A 140 0.89 12.99 -20.15
N PRO A 141 0.39 13.34 -21.34
CA PRO A 141 -1.03 13.61 -21.56
C PRO A 141 -1.97 12.44 -21.30
N ALA A 142 -1.45 11.20 -21.26
CA ALA A 142 -2.20 9.99 -20.95
C ALA A 142 -2.66 9.92 -19.47
N ALA A 143 -2.07 10.73 -18.58
CA ALA A 143 -2.60 10.97 -17.23
C ALA A 143 -3.73 12.00 -17.27
N ASP A 144 -4.90 11.52 -17.69
CA ASP A 144 -6.13 12.30 -17.86
C ASP A 144 -7.17 11.96 -16.77
N ASP A 145 -8.33 12.62 -16.84
CA ASP A 145 -9.43 12.37 -15.91
C ASP A 145 -9.99 10.94 -16.02
N LEU A 146 -9.92 10.31 -17.20
CA LEU A 146 -10.37 8.94 -17.38
C LEU A 146 -9.50 7.97 -16.59
N TYR A 147 -8.18 8.17 -16.62
CA TYR A 147 -7.26 7.41 -15.79
C TYR A 147 -7.51 7.64 -14.30
N ALA A 148 -7.79 8.88 -13.88
CA ALA A 148 -8.15 9.16 -12.49
C ALA A 148 -9.49 8.52 -12.06
N ILE A 149 -10.48 8.41 -12.97
CA ILE A 149 -11.72 7.67 -12.73
C ILE A 149 -11.43 6.19 -12.48
N LEU A 150 -10.55 5.57 -13.28
CA LEU A 150 -10.13 4.18 -13.04
C LEU A 150 -9.51 4.02 -11.65
N LEU A 151 -8.57 4.89 -11.28
CA LEU A 151 -7.95 4.86 -9.95
C LEU A 151 -8.99 5.02 -8.83
N GLY A 152 -9.92 5.97 -8.98
CA GLY A 152 -11.00 6.18 -8.02
C GLY A 152 -11.93 4.96 -7.89
N PHE A 153 -12.31 4.35 -9.02
CA PHE A 153 -13.16 3.16 -9.05
C PHE A 153 -12.48 1.93 -8.42
N ARG A 154 -11.15 1.90 -8.41
CA ARG A 154 -10.32 0.84 -7.82
C ARG A 154 -9.76 1.21 -6.44
N ALA A 155 -10.09 2.37 -5.88
CA ALA A 155 -9.49 2.86 -4.62
C ALA A 155 -9.58 1.88 -3.44
N ALA A 156 -10.64 1.06 -3.38
CA ALA A 156 -10.81 0.05 -2.34
C ALA A 156 -9.74 -1.08 -2.36
N SER A 157 -9.13 -1.36 -3.51
CA SER A 157 -8.02 -2.32 -3.66
C SER A 157 -6.65 -1.64 -3.69
N LEU A 158 -6.58 -0.31 -3.83
CA LEU A 158 -5.34 0.50 -3.85
C LEU A 158 -4.92 0.99 -2.47
N LYS A 159 -5.12 0.18 -1.43
CA LYS A 159 -4.87 0.58 -0.04
C LYS A 159 -3.38 0.78 0.27
N ASP A 160 -2.49 0.15 -0.48
CA ASP A 160 -1.05 0.28 -0.26
C ASP A 160 -0.39 1.30 -1.21
N LEU A 161 -1.16 1.93 -2.10
CA LEU A 161 -0.65 2.92 -3.04
C LEU A 161 -0.13 4.15 -2.28
N SER A 162 1.18 4.37 -2.37
CA SER A 162 1.90 5.38 -1.61
C SER A 162 2.50 6.48 -2.49
N VAL A 163 2.79 6.15 -3.75
CA VAL A 163 3.35 7.09 -4.73
C VAL A 163 2.45 7.12 -5.96
N LEU A 164 1.96 8.31 -6.29
CA LEU A 164 1.20 8.58 -7.51
C LEU A 164 1.82 9.78 -8.24
N ASP A 165 2.40 9.52 -9.41
CA ASP A 165 3.01 10.53 -10.24
C ASP A 165 2.23 10.65 -11.55
N LEU A 166 1.52 11.78 -11.71
CA LEU A 166 0.70 12.13 -12.86
C LEU A 166 1.22 13.40 -13.56
N ALA A 167 2.51 13.70 -13.38
CA ALA A 167 3.08 14.95 -13.86
C ALA A 167 3.03 15.05 -15.40
N GLY A 168 2.76 16.26 -15.91
CA GLY A 168 2.56 16.55 -17.33
C GLY A 168 1.25 15.99 -17.90
N GLY A 169 0.36 15.51 -17.04
CA GLY A 169 -0.97 15.02 -17.39
C GLY A 169 -1.93 16.10 -17.85
N THR A 170 -3.06 15.68 -18.41
CA THR A 170 -4.19 16.57 -18.74
C THR A 170 -5.27 16.59 -17.65
N LEU A 171 -4.97 15.96 -16.50
CA LEU A 171 -5.83 15.90 -15.31
C LEU A 171 -6.36 17.27 -14.86
N THR A 172 -7.66 17.35 -14.61
CA THR A 172 -8.39 18.54 -14.14
C THR A 172 -8.76 18.43 -12.65
N ASP A 173 -9.42 19.45 -12.12
CA ASP A 173 -10.00 19.41 -10.77
C ASP A 173 -11.10 18.32 -10.66
N GLU A 174 -11.81 18.00 -11.75
CA GLU A 174 -12.82 16.93 -11.80
C GLU A 174 -12.18 15.54 -11.70
N GLY A 175 -11.08 15.30 -12.42
CA GLY A 175 -10.29 14.07 -12.29
C GLY A 175 -9.66 13.95 -10.90
N LEU A 176 -9.09 15.04 -10.37
CA LEU A 176 -8.50 15.06 -9.03
C LEU A 176 -9.50 14.63 -7.93
N GLN A 177 -10.78 14.98 -8.04
CA GLN A 177 -11.80 14.54 -7.07
C GLN A 177 -11.96 13.02 -6.97
N GLN A 178 -11.66 12.29 -8.05
CA GLN A 178 -11.72 10.83 -8.08
C GLN A 178 -10.65 10.19 -7.19
N LEU A 179 -9.56 10.91 -6.94
CA LEU A 179 -8.39 10.41 -6.20
C LEU A 179 -8.54 10.52 -4.68
N LYS A 180 -9.59 11.17 -4.17
CA LYS A 180 -9.74 11.52 -2.74
C LYS A 180 -9.68 10.33 -1.78
N ASP A 181 -10.03 9.14 -2.26
CA ASP A 181 -10.13 7.92 -1.45
C ASP A 181 -8.82 7.10 -1.44
N LEU A 182 -7.78 7.56 -2.13
CA LEU A 182 -6.41 7.02 -2.05
C LEU A 182 -5.71 7.49 -0.77
N LYS A 183 -6.24 7.10 0.39
CA LYS A 183 -5.91 7.68 1.72
C LYS A 183 -4.45 7.48 2.17
N ASN A 184 -3.75 6.51 1.61
CA ASN A 184 -2.40 6.16 2.02
C ASN A 184 -1.30 6.80 1.14
N LEU A 185 -1.67 7.72 0.24
CA LEU A 185 -0.71 8.49 -0.55
C LEU A 185 0.24 9.30 0.33
N ARG A 186 1.53 9.16 0.03
CA ARG A 186 2.65 9.89 0.63
C ARG A 186 3.28 10.87 -0.35
N SER A 187 3.29 10.52 -1.63
CA SER A 187 3.82 11.34 -2.70
C SER A 187 2.79 11.46 -3.81
N LEU A 188 2.39 12.70 -4.09
CA LEU A 188 1.49 13.03 -5.19
C LEU A 188 2.14 14.10 -6.06
N ASP A 189 2.41 13.78 -7.33
CA ASP A 189 2.94 14.75 -8.29
C ASP A 189 1.91 15.05 -9.38
N LEU A 190 1.47 16.31 -9.41
CA LEU A 190 0.51 16.86 -10.37
C LEU A 190 1.10 18.05 -11.13
N ARG A 191 2.42 18.24 -11.12
CA ARG A 191 3.07 19.33 -11.89
C ARG A 191 2.70 19.25 -13.36
N GLY A 192 2.50 20.39 -14.00
CA GLY A 192 2.11 20.44 -15.42
C GLY A 192 0.70 19.92 -15.75
N THR A 193 -0.17 19.68 -14.76
CA THR A 193 -1.59 19.35 -14.98
C THR A 193 -2.48 20.60 -15.02
N ALA A 194 -3.79 20.42 -15.26
CA ALA A 194 -4.80 21.48 -15.22
C ALA A 194 -5.44 21.67 -13.83
N VAL A 195 -4.90 21.02 -12.79
CA VAL A 195 -5.37 21.15 -11.40
C VAL A 195 -5.10 22.56 -10.86
N GLY A 196 -6.11 23.17 -10.22
CA GLY A 196 -5.97 24.51 -9.66
C GLY A 196 -6.91 24.78 -8.50
N LYS A 197 -8.23 24.76 -8.73
CA LYS A 197 -9.21 25.20 -7.74
C LYS A 197 -9.18 24.34 -6.49
N LEU A 198 -8.90 23.04 -6.63
CA LEU A 198 -8.89 22.08 -5.53
C LEU A 198 -7.49 21.83 -4.95
N ALA A 199 -6.45 22.47 -5.49
CA ALA A 199 -5.07 22.24 -5.06
C ALA A 199 -4.85 22.47 -3.55
N GLY A 200 -5.57 23.43 -2.95
CA GLY A 200 -5.49 23.71 -1.51
C GLY A 200 -6.18 22.68 -0.61
N GLU A 201 -7.05 21.83 -1.17
CA GLU A 201 -7.80 20.80 -0.43
C GLU A 201 -7.02 19.49 -0.30
N ILE A 202 -6.07 19.25 -1.22
CA ILE A 202 -5.27 18.01 -1.29
C ILE A 202 -4.69 17.59 0.08
N PRO A 203 -4.05 18.47 0.88
CA PRO A 203 -3.48 18.06 2.17
C PRO A 203 -4.51 17.66 3.22
N LYS A 204 -5.80 17.97 3.03
CA LYS A 204 -6.90 17.53 3.90
C LYS A 204 -7.38 16.13 3.52
N TRP A 205 -7.29 15.75 2.26
CA TRP A 205 -7.71 14.42 1.80
C TRP A 205 -6.67 13.34 2.09
N PHE A 206 -5.39 13.72 2.02
CA PHE A 206 -4.24 12.83 2.18
C PHE A 206 -3.48 13.19 3.46
N GLU A 207 -3.93 12.62 4.58
CA GLU A 207 -3.39 12.90 5.92
C GLU A 207 -1.90 12.52 6.04
N HIS A 208 -1.47 11.50 5.28
CA HIS A 208 -0.09 10.99 5.29
C HIS A 208 0.80 11.59 4.20
N LEU A 209 0.32 12.60 3.46
CA LEU A 209 1.07 13.20 2.37
C LEU A 209 2.33 13.92 2.88
N VAL A 210 3.47 13.61 2.26
CA VAL A 210 4.79 14.17 2.56
C VAL A 210 5.34 14.98 1.39
N PHE A 211 5.01 14.60 0.15
CA PHE A 211 5.39 15.35 -1.04
C PHE A 211 4.16 15.69 -1.87
N LEU A 212 4.09 16.95 -2.31
CA LEU A 212 3.06 17.45 -3.20
C LEU A 212 3.69 18.30 -4.31
N GLY A 213 3.66 17.80 -5.54
CA GLY A 213 3.95 18.56 -6.75
C GLY A 213 2.67 19.14 -7.34
N LEU A 214 2.64 20.43 -7.65
CA LEU A 214 1.47 21.10 -8.23
C LEU A 214 1.85 22.00 -9.42
N PRO A 215 0.91 22.29 -10.33
CA PRO A 215 1.15 23.22 -11.44
C PRO A 215 1.55 24.61 -10.96
N LYS A 216 2.34 25.33 -11.78
CA LYS A 216 2.63 26.75 -11.49
C LYS A 216 1.32 27.54 -11.41
N GLY A 217 1.16 28.31 -10.34
CA GLY A 217 -0.05 29.13 -10.12
C GLY A 217 -1.26 28.38 -9.55
N ALA A 218 -1.20 27.06 -9.34
CA ALA A 218 -2.31 26.29 -8.76
C ALA A 218 -2.65 26.70 -7.31
N LEU A 219 -1.70 27.31 -6.59
CA LEU A 219 -1.92 27.80 -5.23
C LEU A 219 -1.76 29.31 -5.13
N GLY A 220 -2.79 29.96 -4.57
CA GLY A 220 -2.70 31.35 -4.09
C GLY A 220 -1.80 31.49 -2.85
N MET A 221 -1.37 32.72 -2.56
CA MET A 221 -0.45 33.04 -1.45
C MET A 221 -0.92 32.49 -0.10
N PHE A 222 -2.21 32.61 0.21
CA PHE A 222 -2.78 32.13 1.48
C PHE A 222 -2.79 30.61 1.60
N SER A 223 -3.14 29.90 0.53
CA SER A 223 -3.11 28.43 0.50
C SER A 223 -1.68 27.89 0.69
N ARG A 224 -0.68 28.59 0.16
CA ARG A 224 0.74 28.26 0.39
C ARG A 224 1.15 28.46 1.85
N LEU A 225 0.68 29.52 2.49
CA LEU A 225 0.98 29.80 3.91
C LEU A 225 0.30 28.78 4.84
N GLY A 226 -0.89 28.30 4.47
CA GLY A 226 -1.63 27.27 5.19
C GLY A 226 -1.15 25.84 4.94
N MET A 227 -0.08 25.64 4.16
CA MET A 227 0.41 24.30 3.85
C MET A 227 0.94 23.59 5.10
N PRO A 228 0.52 22.35 5.39
CA PRO A 228 1.03 21.63 6.54
C PRO A 228 2.55 21.46 6.47
N ARG A 229 3.25 21.66 7.59
CA ARG A 229 4.72 21.54 7.68
C ARG A 229 5.27 20.18 7.23
N ARG A 230 4.45 19.13 7.29
CA ARG A 230 4.82 17.77 6.85
C ARG A 230 4.94 17.65 5.32
N VAL A 231 4.35 18.57 4.56
CA VAL A 231 4.28 18.51 3.10
C VAL A 231 5.39 19.36 2.49
N LYS A 232 6.33 18.69 1.81
CA LYS A 232 7.26 19.32 0.88
C LYS A 232 6.51 19.67 -0.42
N LEU A 233 6.26 20.96 -0.60
CA LEU A 233 5.58 21.51 -1.77
C LEU A 233 6.59 21.81 -2.89
N SER A 234 6.30 21.36 -4.12
CA SER A 234 7.00 21.74 -5.35
C SER A 234 6.00 22.32 -6.36
N LEU A 235 6.36 23.43 -7.01
CA LEU A 235 5.52 24.06 -8.03
C LEU A 235 6.28 24.10 -9.36
N GLY A 236 5.70 23.53 -10.42
CA GLY A 236 6.42 23.37 -11.68
C GLY A 236 5.54 22.90 -12.83
N ASP A 237 6.10 22.97 -14.03
CA ASP A 237 5.44 22.53 -15.26
C ASP A 237 5.88 21.10 -15.67
N THR A 238 7.01 20.61 -15.14
CA THR A 238 7.47 19.23 -15.27
C THR A 238 8.32 18.81 -14.07
N ALA A 239 8.64 17.52 -13.98
CA ALA A 239 9.43 16.98 -12.89
C ALA A 239 10.94 17.27 -12.97
N GLU A 240 11.43 17.72 -14.12
CA GLU A 240 12.87 17.86 -14.43
C GLU A 240 13.46 19.23 -14.05
N GLU A 241 12.65 20.19 -13.63
CA GLU A 241 13.16 21.46 -13.09
C GLU A 241 13.45 21.29 -11.59
N SER A 242 14.70 20.93 -11.25
CA SER A 242 15.26 21.00 -9.89
C SER A 242 16.70 21.50 -9.92
#